data_AF-A0A1G7QWN0-F1
#
_entry.id   AF-A0A1G7QWN0-F1
#
_cell.length_a   1.000
_cell.length_b   1.000
_cell.length_c   1.000
_cell.angle_alpha   90.00
_cell.angle_beta   90.00
_cell.angle_gamma   90.00
#
_symmetry.space_group_name_H-M   'P 1'
#
loop_
_entity.id
_entity.type
_entity.pdbx_description
1 polymer ?
#
loop_
_entity_poly.entity_id
_entity_poly.type
_entity_poly.pdbx_seq_one_letter_code
_entity_poly.pdbx_strand_id
1 'polypeptide(L)'
;MGAAHNRDDPDQARERRTCAFDYRFMRLYLLALFDQSGRIVDHRRLQAASVSLALAHANRRLCSLLKRAGRSRIDPRGRMDVLDENGMPVARVHCRDVLHSMS
;
A
#
# COMPACT_ATOMS: atom_id res chain seq x y z
N MET A 1 -0.11 53.46 -18.52
CA MET A 1 -0.88 52.68 -17.53
C MET A 1 -1.31 51.40 -18.21
N GLY A 2 -0.76 50.26 -17.77
CA GLY A 2 -0.82 48.98 -18.49
C GLY A 2 -2.08 48.18 -18.22
N ALA A 3 -2.69 47.66 -19.29
CA ALA A 3 -3.79 46.71 -19.22
C ALA A 3 -3.23 45.29 -19.03
N ALA A 4 -3.49 44.68 -17.87
CA ALA A 4 -3.12 43.30 -17.60
C ALA A 4 -4.08 42.35 -18.33
N HIS A 5 -3.53 41.59 -19.27
CA HIS A 5 -4.15 40.46 -19.94
C HIS A 5 -4.43 39.36 -18.91
N ASN A 6 -5.70 39.10 -18.59
CA ASN A 6 -6.09 37.85 -17.92
C ASN A 6 -6.01 36.75 -18.97
N ARG A 7 -4.89 36.02 -18.99
CA ARG A 7 -4.79 34.73 -19.66
C ARG A 7 -5.39 33.69 -18.73
N ASP A 8 -6.58 33.21 -19.06
CA ASP A 8 -7.11 31.97 -18.52
C ASP A 8 -6.15 30.84 -18.92
N ASP A 9 -5.28 30.44 -17.99
CA ASP A 9 -4.36 29.31 -18.13
C ASP A 9 -5.17 27.99 -18.20
N PRO A 10 -5.19 27.28 -19.34
CA PRO A 10 -5.88 25.99 -19.46
C PRO A 10 -5.20 24.87 -18.66
N ASP A 11 -4.00 25.09 -18.14
CA ASP A 11 -3.26 24.09 -17.35
C ASP A 11 -3.82 23.92 -15.92
N GLN A 12 -4.44 24.95 -15.33
CA GLN A 12 -5.09 24.82 -14.02
C GLN A 12 -6.36 23.96 -14.06
N ALA A 13 -7.00 23.82 -15.23
CA ALA A 13 -8.12 22.90 -15.40
C ALA A 13 -7.68 21.42 -15.37
N ARG A 14 -6.39 21.14 -15.60
CA ARG A 14 -5.83 19.78 -15.58
C ARG A 14 -5.45 19.31 -14.18
N GLU A 15 -5.01 20.23 -13.31
CA GLU A 15 -4.72 19.94 -11.89
C GLU A 15 -5.98 19.74 -11.03
N ARG A 16 -7.13 20.26 -11.49
CA ARG A 16 -8.42 20.09 -10.81
C ARG A 16 -9.23 18.87 -11.24
N ARG A 17 -8.64 17.93 -12.01
CA ARG A 17 -9.09 16.53 -11.98
C ARG A 17 -8.69 15.91 -10.65
N THR A 18 -9.28 16.48 -9.59
CA THR A 18 -9.86 15.75 -8.48
C THR A 18 -9.94 14.28 -8.83
N CYS A 19 -9.06 13.52 -8.19
CA CYS A 19 -9.28 12.12 -7.90
C CYS A 19 -10.61 12.02 -7.17
N ALA A 20 -11.73 12.09 -7.90
CA ALA A 20 -12.96 11.44 -7.52
C ALA A 20 -12.61 9.96 -7.53
N PHE A 21 -12.01 9.49 -6.43
CA PHE A 21 -11.78 8.08 -6.17
C PHE A 21 -13.18 7.49 -6.06
N ASP A 22 -13.71 7.00 -7.19
CA ASP A 22 -15.03 6.41 -7.21
C ASP A 22 -14.96 5.13 -6.38
N TYR A 23 -15.49 5.21 -5.16
CA TYR A 23 -15.50 4.12 -4.19
C TYR A 23 -16.15 2.84 -4.75
N ARG A 24 -16.91 2.95 -5.85
CA ARG A 24 -17.48 1.82 -6.59
C ARG A 24 -16.45 0.83 -7.12
N PHE A 25 -15.18 1.23 -7.28
CA PHE A 25 -14.11 0.33 -7.75
C PHE A 25 -13.15 -0.13 -6.64
N MET A 26 -13.40 0.23 -5.37
CA MET A 26 -12.56 -0.24 -4.27
C MET A 26 -12.91 -1.67 -3.88
N ARG A 27 -11.91 -2.53 -3.86
CA ARG A 27 -12.02 -3.91 -3.41
C ARG A 27 -11.50 -4.07 -2.00
N LEU A 28 -12.09 -4.99 -1.26
CA LEU A 28 -11.62 -5.39 0.06
C LEU A 28 -10.46 -6.38 -0.08
N TYR A 29 -9.40 -6.11 0.66
CA TYR A 29 -8.24 -6.98 0.81
C TYR A 29 -7.92 -7.20 2.28
N LEU A 30 -7.29 -8.32 2.59
CA LEU A 30 -6.67 -8.57 3.88
C LEU A 30 -5.15 -8.61 3.72
N LEU A 31 -4.46 -7.75 4.44
CA LEU A 31 -3.01 -7.85 4.60
C LEU A 31 -2.74 -8.79 5.76
N ALA A 32 -2.10 -9.92 5.54
CA ALA A 32 -1.79 -10.90 6.58
C ALA A 32 -0.28 -11.11 6.66
N LEU A 33 0.31 -10.80 7.82
CA LEU A 33 1.71 -11.05 8.12
C LEU A 33 1.85 -12.44 8.73
N PHE A 34 2.69 -13.26 8.11
CA PHE A 34 3.03 -14.61 8.53
C PHE A 34 4.47 -14.68 9.02
N ASP A 35 4.72 -15.46 10.06
CA ASP A 35 6.07 -15.89 10.45
C ASP A 35 6.59 -17.03 9.54
N GLN A 36 7.82 -17.51 9.77
CA GLN A 36 8.37 -18.65 9.00
C GLN A 36 7.59 -19.96 9.19
N SER A 37 6.84 -20.09 10.29
CA SER A 37 6.01 -21.26 10.58
C SER A 37 4.67 -21.21 9.84
N GLY A 38 4.38 -20.12 9.13
CA GLY A 38 3.11 -19.92 8.45
C GLY A 38 1.97 -19.52 9.39
N ARG A 39 2.28 -19.06 10.62
CA ARG A 39 1.27 -18.53 11.55
C ARG A 39 1.06 -17.05 11.29
N ILE A 40 -0.20 -16.61 11.32
CA ILE A 40 -0.54 -15.19 11.23
C ILE A 40 -0.13 -14.51 12.55
N VAL A 41 0.74 -13.51 12.45
CA VAL A 41 1.22 -12.72 13.59
C VAL A 41 0.67 -11.30 13.60
N ASP A 42 0.20 -10.79 12.47
CA ASP A 42 -0.56 -9.53 12.34
C ASP A 42 -1.47 -9.61 11.13
N HIS A 43 -2.61 -8.92 11.16
CA HIS A 43 -3.46 -8.79 9.98
C HIS A 43 -4.23 -7.46 9.99
N ARG A 44 -4.55 -6.96 8.79
CA ARG A 44 -5.31 -5.71 8.63
C ARG A 44 -6.14 -5.70 7.36
N ARG A 45 -7.40 -5.35 7.48
CA ARG A 45 -8.27 -5.07 6.34
C ARG A 45 -7.87 -3.77 5.65
N LEU A 46 -7.93 -3.78 4.32
CA LEU A 46 -7.57 -2.66 3.46
C LEU A 46 -8.60 -2.56 2.33
N GLN A 47 -9.00 -1.34 1.99
CA GLN A 47 -9.68 -1.07 0.72
C GLN A 47 -8.66 -0.52 -0.27
N ALA A 48 -8.62 -1.10 -1.47
CA ALA A 48 -7.75 -0.63 -2.55
C ALA A 48 -8.43 -0.79 -3.91
N ALA A 49 -8.15 0.13 -4.84
CA ALA A 49 -8.68 0.05 -6.21
C ALA A 49 -8.05 -1.08 -7.05
N SER A 50 -6.88 -1.58 -6.65
CA SER A 50 -6.17 -2.63 -7.38
C SER A 50 -5.24 -3.44 -6.47
N VAL A 51 -4.82 -4.62 -6.94
CA VAL A 51 -3.84 -5.47 -6.27
C VAL A 51 -2.50 -4.74 -6.12
N SER A 52 -2.06 -3.99 -7.12
CA SER A 52 -0.81 -3.22 -7.06
C SER A 52 -0.84 -2.15 -5.96
N LEU A 53 -1.98 -1.47 -5.79
CA LEU A 53 -2.15 -0.50 -4.70
C LEU A 53 -2.18 -1.21 -3.34
N ALA A 54 -2.89 -2.35 -3.25
CA ALA A 54 -2.91 -3.17 -2.04
C ALA A 54 -1.50 -3.67 -1.64
N LEU A 55 -0.71 -4.08 -2.64
CA LEU A 55 0.68 -4.49 -2.47
C LEU A 55 1.56 -3.34 -1.98
N ALA A 56 1.40 -2.14 -2.54
CA ALA A 56 2.11 -0.95 -2.07
C ALA A 56 1.77 -0.63 -0.60
N HIS A 57 0.51 -0.78 -0.19
CA HIS A 57 0.11 -0.65 1.20
C HIS A 57 0.70 -1.74 2.10
N ALA A 58 0.74 -2.99 1.63
CA ALA A 58 1.39 -4.10 2.33
C ALA A 58 2.87 -3.78 2.60
N ASN A 59 3.60 -3.36 1.57
CA ASN A 59 5.01 -3.02 1.67
C ASN A 59 5.24 -1.86 2.66
N ARG A 60 4.46 -0.77 2.55
CA ARG A 60 4.53 0.37 3.49
C ARG A 60 4.26 -0.07 4.94
N ARG A 61 3.27 -0.93 5.16
CA ARG A 61 2.96 -1.45 6.50
C ARG A 61 4.11 -2.30 7.02
N LEU A 62 4.64 -3.21 6.21
CA LEU A 62 5.75 -4.06 6.59
C LEU A 62 6.99 -3.24 6.95
N CYS A 63 7.36 -2.25 6.14
CA CYS A 63 8.41 -1.26 6.46
C CYS A 63 8.17 -0.57 7.81
N SER A 64 6.95 -0.09 8.05
CA SER A 64 6.61 0.60 9.29
C SER A 64 6.74 -0.32 10.51
N LEU A 65 6.25 -1.56 10.40
CA LEU A 65 6.36 -2.53 11.48
C LEU A 65 7.83 -2.90 11.76
N LEU A 66 8.64 -3.11 10.71
CA LEU A 66 10.07 -3.41 10.84
C LEU A 66 10.84 -2.27 11.51
N LYS A 67 10.51 -1.01 11.18
CA LYS A 67 11.07 0.19 11.82
C LYS A 67 10.65 0.32 13.28
N ARG A 68 9.37 0.10 13.62
CA ARG A 68 8.83 0.23 14.99
C ARG A 68 9.25 -0.90 15.91
N ALA A 69 9.38 -2.13 15.38
CA ALA A 69 9.72 -3.32 16.16
C ALA A 69 11.20 -3.40 16.56
N GLY A 70 12.06 -2.50 16.08
CA GLY A 70 13.51 -2.60 16.27
C GLY A 70 14.04 -3.95 15.78
N ARG A 71 13.80 -4.33 14.51
CA ARG A 71 14.23 -5.58 13.83
C ARG A 71 13.86 -6.93 14.52
N SER A 72 13.45 -6.98 15.78
CA SER A 72 13.50 -8.19 16.61
C SER A 72 12.14 -8.89 16.79
N ARG A 73 11.01 -8.25 16.44
CA ARG A 73 9.67 -8.88 16.55
C ARG A 73 9.08 -9.40 15.24
N ILE A 74 9.69 -9.08 14.10
CA ILE A 74 9.24 -9.60 12.81
C ILE A 74 10.30 -10.58 12.32
N ASP A 75 9.85 -11.80 12.09
CA ASP A 75 10.66 -12.83 11.49
C ASP A 75 11.13 -12.37 10.09
N PRO A 76 12.44 -12.24 9.83
CA PRO A 76 12.95 -11.86 8.52
C PRO A 76 12.61 -12.89 7.42
N ARG A 77 12.33 -14.14 7.80
CA ARG A 77 11.86 -15.20 6.90
C ARG A 77 10.34 -15.21 6.73
N GLY A 78 9.64 -14.35 7.47
CA GLY A 78 8.21 -14.12 7.32
C GLY A 78 7.84 -13.48 5.99
N ARG A 79 6.54 -13.30 5.80
CA ARG A 79 5.97 -12.70 4.59
C ARG A 79 4.66 -11.99 4.90
N MET A 80 4.35 -10.95 4.15
CA MET A 80 3.03 -10.35 4.14
C MET A 80 2.31 -10.73 2.85
N ASP A 81 1.18 -11.43 2.98
CA ASP A 81 0.31 -11.77 1.86
C ASP A 81 -0.82 -10.74 1.77
N VAL A 82 -1.16 -10.35 0.54
CA VAL A 82 -2.37 -9.62 0.20
C VAL A 82 -3.39 -10.66 -0.22
N LEU A 83 -4.43 -10.85 0.59
CA LEU A 83 -5.53 -11.75 0.29
C LEU A 83 -6.70 -10.95 -0.27
N ASP A 84 -7.42 -11.54 -1.23
CA ASP A 84 -8.70 -11.00 -1.68
C ASP A 84 -9.84 -11.24 -0.66
N GLU A 85 -11.06 -10.90 -1.04
CA GLU A 85 -12.25 -11.07 -0.19
C GLU A 85 -12.60 -12.53 0.12
N ASN A 86 -12.12 -13.48 -0.69
CA ASN A 86 -12.28 -14.91 -0.49
C ASN A 86 -11.15 -15.50 0.39
N GLY A 87 -10.18 -14.68 0.79
CA GLY A 87 -9.01 -15.12 1.53
C GLY A 87 -7.92 -15.73 0.65
N MET A 88 -8.02 -15.59 -0.68
CA MET A 88 -7.02 -16.13 -1.61
C MET A 88 -5.86 -15.16 -1.78
N PRO A 89 -4.59 -15.63 -1.70
CA PRO A 89 -3.43 -14.76 -1.87
C PRO A 89 -3.31 -14.29 -3.32
N VAL A 90 -3.38 -12.98 -3.52
CA VAL A 90 -3.26 -12.33 -4.83
C VAL A 90 -1.93 -11.59 -5.01
N ALA A 91 -1.23 -11.28 -3.92
CA ALA A 91 0.13 -10.76 -3.95
C ALA A 91 0.89 -11.09 -2.66
N ARG A 92 2.22 -10.97 -2.68
CA ARG A 92 3.10 -11.33 -1.56
C ARG A 92 4.32 -10.42 -1.49
N VAL A 93 4.75 -10.12 -0.27
CA VAL A 93 6.02 -9.43 0.03
C VAL A 93 6.77 -10.23 1.08
N HIS A 94 8.03 -10.59 0.83
CA HIS A 94 8.85 -11.23 1.85
C HIS A 94 9.51 -10.19 2.76
N CYS A 95 9.55 -10.46 4.07
CA CYS A 95 10.19 -9.57 5.04
C CYS A 95 11.66 -9.31 4.69
N ARG A 96 12.38 -10.34 4.23
CA ARG A 96 13.77 -10.23 3.78
C ARG A 96 13.97 -9.21 2.66
N ASP A 97 13.06 -9.17 1.68
CA ASP A 97 13.19 -8.30 0.51
C ASP A 97 13.06 -6.83 0.95
N VAL A 98 12.16 -6.57 1.89
CA VAL A 98 11.98 -5.26 2.50
C VAL A 98 13.18 -4.87 3.36
N LEU A 99 13.70 -5.80 4.17
CA LEU A 99 14.91 -5.56 4.97
C LEU A 99 16.13 -5.22 4.10
N HIS A 100 16.31 -5.90 2.97
CA HIS A 100 17.38 -5.61 2.02
C HIS A 100 17.19 -4.23 1.39
N SER A 101 15.95 -3.83 1.06
CA SER A 101 15.66 -2.49 0.51
C SER A 101 15.87 -1.34 1.50
N MET A 102 16.02 -1.64 2.80
CA MET A 102 16.23 -0.68 3.88
C MET A 102 17.69 -0.59 4.34
N SER A 103 18.58 -1.43 3.80
CA SER A 103 20.00 -1.50 4.15
C SER A 103 20.82 -0.69 3.15
#